data_AF-A0A453MAB7-F1
#
_entry.id   AF-A0A453MAB7-F1
#
_cell.length_a   1.000
_cell.length_b   1.000
_cell.length_c   1.000
_cell.angle_alpha   90.00
_cell.angle_beta   90.00
_cell.angle_gamma   90.00
#
_symmetry.space_group_name_H-M   'P 1'
#
loop_
_entity.id
_entity.type
_entity.pdbx_description
1 polymer ?
#
loop_
_entity_poly.entity_id
_entity_poly.type
_entity_poly.pdbx_seq_one_letter_code
_entity_poly.pdbx_strand_id
1 'polypeptide(L)'
;GVTLGGDRSKGTLVDVGLSQNVLVEQIVEQGKRVTVAMGTNRDLTPACVRKVVPQSSPSEEMGSYWGYKVRYASNLSGVINDSPYKEGYDHIIGTSEHGETIISSELILPSFRHLLIAFGGLAGLEESIEEDPNLNGKGANDVFPCYLNTCPNQGSRTIRTEEALLISLQYFQDPIRRAGMAS
;
A
#
# COMPACT_ATOMS: atom_id res chain seq x y z
N GLY A 1 -12.23 -12.33 -7.64
CA GLY A 1 -13.55 -12.96 -7.49
C GLY A 1 -13.83 -13.34 -6.05
N VAL A 2 -15.03 -13.85 -5.80
CA VAL A 2 -15.47 -14.39 -4.49
C VAL A 2 -15.86 -15.85 -4.66
N THR A 3 -15.36 -16.72 -3.80
CA THR A 3 -15.64 -18.17 -3.83
C THR A 3 -17.09 -18.44 -3.40
N LEU A 4 -17.86 -19.15 -4.22
CA LEU A 4 -19.30 -19.38 -4.02
C LEU A 4 -19.65 -20.70 -3.32
N GLY A 5 -18.66 -21.55 -3.06
CA GLY A 5 -18.87 -22.93 -2.61
C GLY A 5 -18.94 -23.89 -3.81
N GLY A 6 -18.54 -25.15 -3.63
CA GLY A 6 -18.43 -26.12 -4.71
C GLY A 6 -18.16 -27.54 -4.23
N ASP A 7 -18.27 -28.49 -5.16
CA ASP A 7 -17.94 -29.90 -4.93
C ASP A 7 -16.43 -30.05 -4.69
N ARG A 8 -16.04 -30.46 -3.47
CA ARG A 8 -14.64 -30.64 -3.06
C ARG A 8 -13.87 -31.62 -3.95
N SER A 9 -14.55 -32.45 -4.74
CA SER A 9 -13.93 -33.38 -5.69
C SER A 9 -13.52 -32.75 -7.02
N LYS A 10 -13.98 -31.52 -7.34
CA LYS A 10 -13.80 -30.88 -8.66
C LYS A 10 -13.14 -29.50 -8.65
N GLY A 11 -13.03 -28.86 -7.48
CA GLY A 11 -12.48 -27.51 -7.36
C GLY A 11 -13.44 -26.55 -6.64
N THR A 12 -13.17 -25.25 -6.73
CA THR A 12 -14.03 -24.20 -6.17
C THR A 12 -14.65 -23.37 -7.28
N LEU A 13 -15.95 -23.09 -7.23
CA LEU A 13 -16.56 -22.10 -8.11
C LEU A 13 -16.32 -20.69 -7.58
N VAL A 14 -15.93 -19.78 -8.46
CA VAL A 14 -15.61 -18.39 -8.12
C VAL A 14 -16.43 -17.45 -9.00
N ASP A 15 -17.17 -16.54 -8.35
CA ASP A 15 -17.75 -15.38 -9.02
C ASP A 15 -16.65 -14.38 -9.34
N VAL A 16 -16.44 -14.11 -10.63
CA VAL A 16 -15.45 -13.16 -11.13
C VAL A 16 -16.08 -11.90 -11.72
N GLY A 17 -17.39 -11.69 -11.53
CA GLY A 17 -18.12 -10.55 -12.08
C GLY A 17 -18.32 -10.61 -13.60
N LEU A 18 -18.26 -11.81 -14.18
CA LEU A 18 -18.52 -12.08 -15.60
C LEU A 18 -19.88 -12.80 -15.74
N SER A 19 -20.27 -13.10 -16.99
CA SER A 19 -21.55 -13.77 -17.29
C SER A 19 -21.67 -15.19 -16.70
N GLN A 20 -20.55 -15.81 -16.34
CA GLN A 20 -20.50 -17.14 -15.73
C GLN A 20 -19.44 -17.18 -14.63
N ASN A 21 -19.68 -18.05 -13.64
CA ASN A 21 -18.70 -18.39 -12.61
C ASN A 21 -17.62 -19.29 -13.21
N VAL A 22 -16.39 -19.13 -12.74
CA VAL A 22 -15.26 -19.95 -13.20
C VAL A 22 -14.91 -21.02 -12.17
N LEU A 23 -14.48 -22.19 -12.64
CA LEU A 23 -13.96 -23.25 -11.79
C LEU A 23 -12.46 -23.03 -11.57
N VAL A 24 -12.00 -23.00 -10.31
CA VAL A 24 -10.58 -23.00 -9.96
C VAL A 24 -10.13 -24.34 -9.40
N GLU A 25 -8.90 -24.74 -9.70
CA GLU A 25 -8.31 -26.02 -9.24
C GLU A 25 -8.18 -26.09 -7.71
N GLN A 26 -7.99 -24.95 -7.03
CA GLN A 26 -7.81 -24.88 -5.60
C GLN A 26 -9.14 -25.10 -4.85
N ILE A 27 -9.09 -25.88 -3.76
CA ILE A 27 -10.20 -25.97 -2.79
C ILE A 27 -10.05 -24.83 -1.79
N VAL A 28 -10.96 -23.86 -1.85
CA VAL A 28 -10.96 -22.66 -1.02
C VAL A 28 -12.29 -22.57 -0.29
N GLU A 29 -12.25 -22.13 0.97
CA GLU A 29 -13.44 -21.88 1.77
C GLU A 29 -14.38 -20.88 1.05
N GLN A 30 -15.69 -21.09 1.15
CA GLN A 30 -16.70 -20.18 0.61
C GLN A 30 -16.57 -18.77 1.22
N GLY A 31 -16.94 -17.75 0.44
CA GLY A 31 -16.92 -16.34 0.87
C GLY A 31 -15.54 -15.66 0.87
N LYS A 32 -14.47 -16.33 0.44
CA LYS A 32 -13.14 -15.71 0.33
C LYS A 32 -12.97 -14.92 -0.96
N ARG A 33 -12.33 -13.75 -0.84
CA ARG A 33 -11.88 -12.95 -1.99
C ARG A 33 -10.55 -13.52 -2.51
N VAL A 34 -10.51 -13.83 -3.80
CA VAL A 34 -9.34 -14.42 -4.49
C VAL A 34 -8.97 -13.64 -5.75
N THR A 35 -7.69 -13.68 -6.12
CA THR A 35 -7.22 -13.27 -7.45
C THR A 35 -7.16 -14.50 -8.34
N VAL A 36 -7.77 -14.43 -9.53
CA VAL A 36 -7.85 -15.56 -10.46
C VAL A 36 -7.10 -15.21 -11.74
N ALA A 37 -6.17 -16.07 -12.16
CA ALA A 37 -5.50 -15.94 -13.44
C ALA A 37 -6.43 -16.43 -14.56
N MET A 38 -6.98 -15.49 -15.32
CA MET A 38 -7.95 -15.78 -16.41
C MET A 38 -7.28 -16.23 -17.71
N GLY A 39 -5.98 -15.97 -17.90
CA GLY A 39 -5.27 -16.28 -19.14
C GLY A 39 -5.91 -15.63 -20.38
N THR A 40 -5.61 -16.18 -21.56
CA THR A 40 -6.08 -15.65 -22.85
C THR A 40 -7.31 -16.38 -23.41
N ASN A 41 -7.60 -17.59 -22.93
CA ASN A 41 -8.79 -18.34 -23.32
C ASN A 41 -10.05 -17.67 -22.74
N ARG A 42 -11.02 -17.35 -23.60
CA ARG A 42 -12.28 -16.69 -23.23
C ARG A 42 -13.38 -17.66 -22.81
N ASP A 43 -13.15 -18.97 -22.89
CA ASP A 43 -14.09 -19.98 -22.40
C ASP A 43 -14.23 -19.89 -20.88
N LEU A 44 -15.44 -19.58 -20.41
CA LEU A 44 -15.76 -19.46 -18.99
C LEU A 44 -16.37 -20.75 -18.42
N THR A 45 -16.62 -21.76 -19.26
CA THR A 45 -17.22 -23.00 -18.82
C THR A 45 -16.29 -23.77 -17.88
N PRO A 46 -16.83 -24.65 -17.02
CA PRO A 46 -16.03 -25.49 -16.13
C PRO A 46 -15.03 -26.43 -16.84
N ALA A 47 -15.11 -26.57 -18.17
CA ALA A 47 -14.10 -27.27 -18.96
C ALA A 47 -12.74 -26.56 -18.95
N CYS A 48 -12.73 -25.22 -18.77
CA CYS A 48 -11.51 -24.43 -18.66
C CYS A 48 -11.22 -24.08 -17.20
N VAL A 49 -10.51 -24.97 -16.50
CA VAL A 49 -10.13 -24.79 -15.09
C VAL A 49 -9.09 -23.65 -14.96
N ARG A 50 -9.35 -22.74 -14.04
CA ARG A 50 -8.49 -21.58 -13.72
C ARG A 50 -7.70 -21.81 -12.44
N LYS A 51 -6.80 -20.88 -12.15
CA LYS A 51 -5.97 -20.94 -10.94
C LYS A 51 -6.18 -19.70 -10.09
N VAL A 52 -6.30 -19.91 -8.78
CA VAL A 52 -6.08 -18.86 -7.80
C VAL A 52 -4.58 -18.57 -7.75
N VAL A 53 -4.24 -17.30 -7.86
CA VAL A 53 -2.85 -16.81 -7.78
C VAL A 53 -2.70 -15.87 -6.58
N PRO A 54 -1.47 -15.64 -6.10
CA PRO A 54 -1.21 -14.61 -5.11
C PRO A 54 -1.84 -13.27 -5.48
N GLN A 55 -2.29 -12.52 -4.47
CA GLN A 55 -2.84 -11.18 -4.71
C GLN A 55 -1.79 -10.20 -5.25
N SER A 56 -0.50 -10.48 -5.04
CA SER A 56 0.61 -9.67 -5.52
C SER A 56 0.96 -9.91 -7.00
N SER A 57 0.58 -11.06 -7.59
CA SER A 57 0.94 -11.43 -8.96
C SER A 57 0.65 -10.35 -10.01
N PRO A 58 -0.52 -9.67 -10.03
CA PRO A 58 -0.76 -8.60 -11.02
C PRO A 58 0.23 -7.43 -10.93
N SER A 59 0.70 -7.11 -9.73
CA SER A 59 1.66 -6.04 -9.52
C SER A 59 3.11 -6.49 -9.77
N GLU A 60 3.49 -7.66 -9.27
CA GLU A 60 4.85 -8.20 -9.37
C GLU A 60 5.19 -8.68 -10.79
N GLU A 61 4.24 -9.31 -11.49
CA GLU A 61 4.49 -9.94 -12.79
C GLU A 61 4.07 -9.03 -13.97
N MET A 62 3.05 -8.19 -13.78
CA MET A 62 2.46 -7.37 -14.86
C MET A 62 2.62 -5.86 -14.64
N GLY A 63 3.25 -5.42 -13.55
CA GLY A 63 3.42 -4.00 -13.22
C GLY A 63 2.10 -3.24 -13.05
N SER A 64 0.99 -3.95 -12.82
CA SER A 64 -0.35 -3.36 -12.78
C SER A 64 -0.75 -3.05 -11.34
N TYR A 65 -1.33 -1.87 -11.12
CA TYR A 65 -1.91 -1.53 -9.83
C TYR A 65 -3.12 -2.42 -9.53
N TRP A 66 -3.11 -3.11 -8.39
CA TRP A 66 -4.14 -4.07 -8.01
C TRP A 66 -4.91 -3.68 -6.73
N GLY A 67 -4.97 -2.37 -6.45
CA GLY A 67 -5.59 -1.82 -5.26
C GLY A 67 -4.62 -1.73 -4.07
N TYR A 68 -5.18 -1.51 -2.89
CA TYR A 68 -4.45 -1.43 -1.63
C TYR A 68 -5.07 -2.37 -0.58
N LYS A 69 -4.30 -2.65 0.47
CA LYS A 69 -4.78 -3.31 1.69
C LYS A 69 -4.90 -2.28 2.80
N VAL A 70 -5.95 -2.41 3.60
CA VAL A 70 -6.14 -1.61 4.81
C VAL A 70 -5.62 -2.41 5.99
N ARG A 71 -4.78 -1.78 6.81
CA ARG A 71 -4.30 -2.33 8.08
C ARG A 71 -4.57 -1.31 9.17
N TYR A 72 -5.13 -1.77 10.28
CA TYR A 72 -5.29 -0.97 11.48
C TYR A 72 -4.06 -1.15 12.37
N ALA A 73 -3.61 -0.06 12.98
CA ALA A 73 -2.57 -0.04 14.00
C ALA A 73 -3.06 0.80 15.17
N SER A 74 -2.72 0.40 16.39
CA SER A 74 -3.21 1.05 17.61
C SER A 74 -2.46 2.35 17.94
N ASN A 75 -1.27 2.55 17.38
CA ASN A 75 -0.39 3.70 17.56
C ASN A 75 0.66 3.76 16.42
N LEU A 76 1.50 4.80 16.42
CA LEU A 76 2.47 5.04 15.34
C LEU A 76 3.59 4.00 15.30
N SER A 77 4.10 3.56 16.45
CA SER A 77 5.10 2.51 16.54
C SER A 77 4.58 1.17 15.98
N GLY A 78 3.30 0.84 16.18
CA GLY A 78 2.65 -0.31 15.54
C GLY A 78 2.48 -0.15 14.02
N VAL A 79 2.37 1.08 13.50
CA VAL A 79 2.44 1.30 12.04
C VAL A 79 3.80 0.85 11.50
N ILE A 80 4.89 1.17 12.20
CA ILE A 80 6.25 0.90 11.73
C ILE A 80 6.68 -0.55 12.00
N ASN A 81 6.51 -1.00 13.24
CA ASN A 81 7.05 -2.28 13.73
C ASN A 81 6.23 -3.49 13.28
N ASP A 82 4.90 -3.36 13.17
CA ASP A 82 4.00 -4.44 12.72
C ASP A 82 3.79 -4.40 11.19
N SER A 83 4.87 -4.14 10.45
CA SER A 83 4.87 -4.12 8.99
C SER A 83 4.45 -5.48 8.41
N PRO A 84 3.66 -5.52 7.33
CA PRO A 84 3.31 -6.78 6.66
C PRO A 84 4.50 -7.40 5.90
N TYR A 85 5.61 -6.68 5.78
CA TYR A 85 6.81 -7.12 5.09
C TYR A 85 7.81 -7.71 6.09
N LYS A 86 8.39 -8.86 5.76
CA LYS A 86 9.34 -9.58 6.63
C LYS A 86 10.53 -8.70 7.04
N GLU A 87 10.98 -7.84 6.14
CA GLU A 87 12.14 -6.95 6.32
C GLU A 87 11.73 -5.55 6.81
N GLY A 88 10.45 -5.34 7.13
CA GLY A 88 9.91 -4.04 7.50
C GLY A 88 9.77 -3.06 6.33
N TYR A 89 9.53 -1.80 6.66
CA TYR A 89 9.68 -0.68 5.73
C TYR A 89 11.13 -0.23 5.75
N ASP A 90 11.83 -0.35 4.63
CA ASP A 90 13.26 -0.03 4.55
C ASP A 90 13.53 1.46 4.31
N HIS A 91 12.55 2.21 3.79
CA HIS A 91 12.53 3.68 3.85
C HIS A 91 11.22 4.19 4.42
N ILE A 92 11.31 5.19 5.29
CA ILE A 92 10.18 5.77 6.02
C ILE A 92 10.27 7.29 5.92
N ILE A 93 9.20 7.91 5.45
CA ILE A 93 9.07 9.37 5.28
C ILE A 93 7.89 9.84 6.12
N GLY A 94 8.08 10.90 6.90
CA GLY A 94 6.99 11.66 7.52
C GLY A 94 6.76 12.98 6.80
N THR A 95 5.51 13.43 6.75
CA THR A 95 5.14 14.71 6.13
C THR A 95 4.68 15.72 7.18
N SER A 96 5.21 16.95 7.15
CA SER A 96 4.82 18.03 8.05
C SER A 96 5.17 19.39 7.46
N GLU A 97 4.41 20.44 7.81
CA GLU A 97 4.77 21.82 7.45
C GLU A 97 6.09 22.27 8.12
N HIS A 98 6.48 21.61 9.22
CA HIS A 98 7.75 21.82 9.94
C HIS A 98 8.91 20.98 9.40
N GLY A 99 8.66 20.14 8.39
CA GLY A 99 9.69 19.31 7.77
C GLY A 99 10.66 20.09 6.86
N GLU A 100 11.71 19.42 6.42
CA GLU A 100 12.67 19.99 5.49
C GLU A 100 12.00 20.31 4.15
N THR A 101 12.37 21.46 3.56
CA THR A 101 11.89 21.87 2.25
C THR A 101 12.94 21.53 1.20
N ILE A 102 12.65 20.49 0.41
CA ILE A 102 13.44 20.10 -0.75
C ILE A 102 12.49 20.18 -1.96
N ILE A 103 12.94 20.63 -3.12
CA ILE A 103 12.08 20.57 -4.31
C ILE A 103 12.05 19.13 -4.85
N SER A 104 10.91 18.67 -5.35
CA SER A 104 10.72 17.28 -5.81
C SER A 104 11.78 16.82 -6.83
N SER A 105 12.24 17.71 -7.72
CA SER A 105 13.30 17.40 -8.68
C SER A 105 14.67 17.14 -8.06
N GLU A 106 14.93 17.69 -6.88
CA GLU A 106 16.20 17.58 -6.14
C GLU A 106 16.16 16.50 -5.06
N LEU A 107 14.97 16.04 -4.65
CA LEU A 107 14.84 14.97 -3.68
C LEU A 107 15.41 13.66 -4.24
N ILE A 108 16.49 13.18 -3.63
CA ILE A 108 17.11 11.89 -3.94
C ILE A 108 16.67 10.90 -2.88
N LEU A 109 15.85 9.93 -3.29
CA LEU A 109 15.52 8.79 -2.46
C LEU A 109 16.52 7.65 -2.71
N PRO A 110 17.06 7.02 -1.66
CA PRO A 110 17.81 5.77 -1.80
C PRO A 110 16.91 4.67 -2.40
N SER A 111 17.52 3.63 -2.97
CA SER A 111 16.77 2.45 -3.43
C SER A 111 16.06 1.78 -2.24
N PHE A 112 14.77 1.43 -2.41
CA PHE A 112 13.96 0.70 -1.43
C PHE A 112 13.20 -0.44 -2.09
N ARG A 113 12.75 -1.37 -1.24
CA ARG A 113 11.70 -2.33 -1.56
C ARG A 113 10.33 -1.93 -1.00
N HIS A 114 10.29 -1.31 0.18
CA HIS A 114 9.06 -1.03 0.93
C HIS A 114 9.11 0.37 1.57
N LEU A 115 8.56 1.35 0.86
CA LEU A 115 8.43 2.73 1.33
C LEU A 115 7.16 2.91 2.18
N LEU A 116 7.29 3.53 3.35
CA LEU A 116 6.19 4.09 4.13
C LEU A 116 6.20 5.61 4.05
N ILE A 117 5.05 6.21 3.72
CA ILE A 117 4.83 7.66 3.82
C ILE A 117 3.74 7.89 4.86
N ALA A 118 4.09 8.57 5.95
CA ALA A 118 3.20 8.84 7.07
C ALA A 118 2.65 10.27 6.99
N PHE A 119 1.37 10.41 7.33
CA PHE A 119 0.64 11.67 7.37
C PHE A 119 0.02 11.86 8.74
N GLY A 120 0.12 13.08 9.26
CA GLY A 120 -0.47 13.48 10.54
C GLY A 120 -1.95 13.83 10.44
N GLY A 121 -2.58 13.93 11.61
CA GLY A 121 -3.91 14.50 11.78
C GLY A 121 -3.87 16.03 11.91
N LEU A 122 -4.83 16.59 12.64
CA LEU A 122 -4.92 18.04 12.85
C LEU A 122 -3.69 18.62 13.57
N ALA A 123 -3.12 17.87 14.52
CA ALA A 123 -1.92 18.26 15.27
C ALA A 123 -0.63 17.64 14.72
N GLY A 124 -0.65 17.16 13.48
CA GLY A 124 0.54 16.60 12.82
C GLY A 124 0.88 15.17 13.26
N LEU A 125 2.10 14.74 12.92
CA LEU A 125 2.64 13.43 13.36
C LEU A 125 3.24 13.54 14.76
N GLU A 126 3.59 14.74 15.18
CA GLU A 126 4.13 15.09 16.49
C GLU A 126 3.19 14.62 17.61
N GLU A 127 1.89 14.87 17.49
CA GLU A 127 0.88 14.35 18.44
C GLU A 127 0.88 12.81 18.49
N SER A 128 1.01 12.15 17.34
CA SER A 128 1.06 10.68 17.28
C SER A 128 2.35 10.10 17.88
N ILE A 129 3.43 10.87 17.90
CA ILE A 129 4.69 10.49 18.56
C ILE A 129 4.57 10.69 20.07
N GLU A 130 4.04 11.82 20.52
CA GLU A 130 3.87 12.16 21.93
C GLU A 130 2.92 11.19 22.65
N GLU A 131 1.84 10.78 21.99
CA GLU A 131 0.85 9.84 22.54
C GLU A 131 1.28 8.36 22.47
N ASP A 132 2.40 8.04 21.81
CA ASP A 132 2.89 6.67 21.72
C ASP A 132 3.94 6.37 22.81
N PRO A 133 3.62 5.50 23.81
CA PRO A 133 4.54 5.21 24.91
C PRO A 133 5.88 4.59 24.46
N ASN A 134 5.93 3.97 23.28
CA ASN A 134 7.15 3.38 22.72
C ASN A 134 8.07 4.42 22.06
N LEU A 135 7.58 5.65 21.88
CA LEU A 135 8.29 6.77 21.26
C LEU A 135 8.55 7.92 22.25
N ASN A 136 8.32 7.69 23.55
CA ASN A 136 8.56 8.67 24.61
C ASN A 136 9.95 9.34 24.50
N GLY A 137 9.95 10.67 24.45
CA GLY A 137 11.16 11.49 24.38
C GLY A 137 11.82 11.56 23.00
N LYS A 138 11.21 10.97 21.96
CA LYS A 138 11.67 11.10 20.58
C LYS A 138 11.03 12.31 19.89
N GLY A 139 11.81 12.99 19.05
CA GLY A 139 11.30 13.95 18.09
C GLY A 139 10.93 13.29 16.74
N ALA A 140 10.32 14.06 15.84
CA ALA A 140 9.95 13.59 14.51
C ALA A 140 11.13 12.98 13.74
N ASN A 141 12.29 13.63 13.77
CA ASN A 141 13.49 13.15 13.06
C ASN A 141 14.10 11.87 13.65
N ASP A 142 13.79 11.51 14.91
CA ASP A 142 14.21 10.24 15.51
C ASP A 142 13.34 9.05 15.03
N VAL A 143 12.12 9.35 14.56
CA VAL A 143 11.14 8.38 14.08
C VAL A 143 11.15 8.29 12.55
N PHE A 144 11.29 9.44 11.90
CA PHE A 144 11.28 9.62 10.46
C PHE A 144 12.64 10.18 10.02
N PRO A 145 13.57 9.34 9.54
CA PRO A 145 14.86 9.81 9.03
C PRO A 145 14.73 10.83 7.88
N CYS A 146 13.58 10.81 7.20
CA CYS A 146 13.19 11.81 6.21
C CYS A 146 11.87 12.44 6.65
N TYR A 147 11.90 13.72 7.02
CA TYR A 147 10.73 14.45 7.49
C TYR A 147 10.55 15.73 6.66
N LEU A 148 9.54 15.78 5.79
CA LEU A 148 9.49 16.72 4.67
C LEU A 148 8.26 17.60 4.67
N ASN A 149 8.46 18.87 4.27
CA ASN A 149 7.39 19.75 3.85
C ASN A 149 7.20 19.64 2.33
N THR A 150 6.10 19.01 1.91
CA THR A 150 5.77 18.79 0.49
C THR A 150 4.99 19.95 -0.15
N CYS A 151 4.64 20.99 0.60
CA CYS A 151 3.91 22.16 0.11
C CYS A 151 4.45 23.45 0.76
N PRO A 152 5.70 23.84 0.46
CA PRO A 152 6.27 25.06 1.03
C PRO A 152 5.48 26.29 0.58
N ASN A 153 5.40 27.28 1.46
CA ASN A 153 4.63 28.52 1.23
C ASN A 153 3.12 28.27 1.00
N GLN A 154 2.54 27.27 1.67
CA GLN A 154 1.10 27.05 1.65
C GLN A 154 0.33 28.35 1.96
N GLY A 155 -0.69 28.64 1.17
CA GLY A 155 -1.52 29.85 1.33
C GLY A 155 -2.58 29.73 2.42
N SER A 156 -2.80 28.53 2.95
CA SER A 156 -3.68 28.26 4.08
C SER A 156 -2.86 28.05 5.36
N ARG A 157 -3.48 28.34 6.51
CA ARG A 157 -2.87 28.01 7.81
C ARG A 157 -2.68 26.50 7.98
N THR A 158 -3.54 25.69 7.39
CA THR A 158 -3.53 24.24 7.50
C THR A 158 -3.92 23.63 6.17
N ILE A 159 -3.24 22.54 5.80
CA ILE A 159 -3.65 21.63 4.73
C ILE A 159 -4.25 20.40 5.40
N ARG A 160 -5.48 20.04 5.05
CA ARG A 160 -6.13 18.86 5.65
C ARG A 160 -5.45 17.59 5.16
N THR A 161 -5.47 16.52 5.96
CA THR A 161 -4.77 15.26 5.65
C THR A 161 -5.12 14.71 4.25
N GLU A 162 -6.38 14.79 3.84
CA GLU A 162 -6.87 14.37 2.51
C GLU A 162 -6.35 15.22 1.35
N GLU A 163 -6.06 16.51 1.59
CA GLU A 163 -5.43 17.40 0.63
C GLU A 163 -3.92 17.13 0.57
N ALA A 164 -3.29 16.97 1.74
CA ALA A 164 -1.88 16.65 1.89
C ALA A 164 -1.55 15.33 1.18
N LEU A 165 -2.39 14.30 1.31
CA LEU A 165 -2.23 13.02 0.61
C LEU A 165 -2.01 13.21 -0.90
N LEU A 166 -2.86 14.00 -1.57
CA LEU A 166 -2.75 14.21 -3.01
C LEU A 166 -1.51 15.04 -3.38
N ILE A 167 -1.24 16.12 -2.63
CA ILE A 167 -0.09 16.99 -2.87
C ILE A 167 1.21 16.21 -2.69
N SER A 168 1.37 15.52 -1.57
CA SER A 168 2.57 14.78 -1.24
C SER A 168 2.80 13.61 -2.19
N LEU A 169 1.76 12.83 -2.54
CA LEU A 169 1.94 11.71 -3.48
C LEU A 169 2.34 12.19 -4.89
N GLN A 170 1.82 13.33 -5.34
CA GLN A 170 2.28 13.95 -6.59
C GLN A 170 3.72 14.46 -6.47
N TYR A 171 4.06 15.09 -5.34
CA TYR A 171 5.42 15.53 -5.04
C TYR A 171 6.42 14.36 -5.05
N PHE A 172 6.04 13.19 -4.53
CA PHE A 172 6.92 12.02 -4.46
C PHE A 172 6.94 11.16 -5.73
N GLN A 173 6.03 11.38 -6.69
CA GLN A 173 5.90 10.52 -7.88
C GLN A 173 7.23 10.37 -8.64
N ASP A 174 7.89 11.48 -8.95
CA ASP A 174 9.15 11.48 -9.69
C ASP A 174 10.33 10.95 -8.86
N PRO A 175 10.56 11.40 -7.61
CA PRO A 175 11.56 10.82 -6.71
C PRO A 175 11.45 9.29 -6.56
N ILE A 176 10.24 8.78 -6.32
CA ILE A 176 9.96 7.34 -6.17
C ILE A 176 10.29 6.61 -7.47
N ARG A 177 9.85 7.15 -8.61
CA ARG A 177 10.13 6.54 -9.92
C ARG A 177 11.63 6.47 -10.20
N ARG A 178 12.39 7.52 -9.88
CA ARG A 178 13.86 7.51 -10.04
C ARG A 178 14.52 6.45 -9.16
N ALA A 179 14.08 6.32 -7.90
CA ALA A 179 14.62 5.32 -6.98
C ALA A 179 14.30 3.87 -7.39
N GLY A 180 13.11 3.64 -7.95
CA GLY A 180 12.68 2.31 -8.43
C GLY A 180 13.25 1.90 -9.80
N MET A 181 13.77 2.84 -10.60
CA MET A 181 14.49 2.52 -11.85
C MET A 181 15.96 2.13 -11.62
N ALA A 182 16.49 2.37 -10.42
CA ALA A 182 17.88 2.10 -10.06
C ALA A 182 18.10 0.70 -9.45
N SER A 183 17.04 -0.11 -9.32
CA SER A 183 17.05 -1.48 -8.80
C SER A 183 16.89 -2.53 -9.89
#